data_AF-A0AAD9VRX2-F1
#
_entry.id   AF-A0AAD9VRX2-F1
#
_cell.length_a   1.000
_cell.length_b   1.000
_cell.length_c   1.000
_cell.angle_alpha   90.00
_cell.angle_beta   90.00
_cell.angle_gamma   90.00
#
_symmetry.space_group_name_H-M   'P 1'
#
loop_
_entity.id
_entity.type
_entity.pdbx_description
1 polymer ?
#
loop_
_entity_poly.entity_id
_entity_poly.type
_entity_poly.pdbx_seq_one_letter_code
_entity_poly.pdbx_strand_id
1 'polypeptide(L)' 'MQELFPRLDIYRIQLIALEALQEASEMYMIQFFEDSLLLTAHAKRLTLKREDMILNRRLRGRSDIINK' A
#
# COMPACT_ATOMS: atom_id res chain seq x y z
N MET A 1 19.50 -0.01 -6.61
CA MET A 1 19.48 -0.62 -5.25
C MET A 1 19.56 0.40 -4.14
N GLN A 2 20.50 1.34 -4.15
CA GLN A 2 20.52 2.44 -3.18
C GLN A 2 19.22 3.27 -3.17
N GLU A 3 18.52 3.42 -4.30
CA GLU A 3 17.21 4.10 -4.32
C GLU A 3 16.10 3.33 -3.59
N LEU A 4 16.14 1.99 -3.63
CA LEU A 4 15.12 1.14 -3.02
C LEU A 4 15.33 0.98 -1.52
N PHE A 5 16.60 0.95 -1.09
CA PHE A 5 16.99 0.85 0.32
C PHE A 5 18.03 1.93 0.69
N PRO A 6 17.66 3.23 0.68
CA PRO A 6 18.63 4.32 0.84
C PRO A 6 19.25 4.41 2.23
N ARG A 7 18.64 3.74 3.22
CA ARG A 7 19.12 3.70 4.61
C ARG A 7 19.80 2.38 4.98
N LEU A 8 19.92 1.45 4.04
CA LEU A 8 20.53 0.14 4.28
C LEU A 8 21.67 -0.06 3.29
N ASP A 9 22.81 -0.52 3.79
CA ASP A 9 23.98 -0.90 2.99
C ASP A 9 23.76 -2.25 2.27
N ILE A 10 22.65 -2.36 1.53
CA ILE A 10 22.29 -3.55 0.77
C ILE A 10 22.81 -3.41 -0.66
N TYR A 11 23.92 -4.09 -0.92
CA TYR A 11 24.57 -4.09 -2.24
C TYR A 11 24.17 -5.27 -3.13
N ARG A 12 23.53 -6.30 -2.56
CA ARG A 12 23.11 -7.52 -3.28
C ARG A 12 21.75 -7.99 -2.77
N ILE A 13 20.84 -8.27 -3.69
CA ILE A 13 19.54 -8.90 -3.41
C ILE A 13 19.37 -10.05 -4.40
N GLN A 14 18.78 -11.14 -3.92
CA GLN A 14 18.43 -12.27 -4.78
C GLN A 14 17.27 -11.88 -5.69
N LEU A 15 17.27 -12.33 -6.94
CA LEU A 15 16.20 -12.01 -7.90
C LEU A 15 14.80 -12.32 -7.33
N ILE A 16 14.64 -13.51 -6.76
CA ILE A 16 13.39 -13.99 -6.16
C ILE A 16 12.92 -13.07 -5.01
N ALA A 17 13.85 -12.51 -4.24
CA ALA A 17 13.51 -11.60 -3.15
C ALA A 17 13.00 -10.25 -3.68
N LEU A 18 13.51 -9.79 -4.83
CA LEU A 18 13.01 -8.58 -5.49
C LEU A 18 11.62 -8.81 -6.11
N GLU A 19 11.40 -9.95 -6.75
CA GLU A 19 10.10 -10.35 -7.31
C GLU A 19 9.04 -10.42 -6.20
N ALA A 20 9.34 -11.12 -5.10
CA ALA A 20 8.43 -11.20 -3.96
C ALA A 20 8.09 -9.82 -3.36
N LEU A 21 9.04 -8.88 -3.34
CA LEU A 21 8.80 -7.51 -2.88
C LEU A 21 7.85 -6.76 -3.83
N GLN A 22 8.01 -6.93 -5.14
CA GLN A 22 7.11 -6.33 -6.13
C GLN A 22 5.70 -6.90 -6.00
N GLU A 23 5.56 -8.22 -5.96
CA GLU A 23 4.26 -8.89 -5.78
C GLU A 23 3.57 -8.44 -4.49
N ALA A 24 4.28 -8.39 -3.38
CA ALA A 24 3.73 -7.92 -2.11
C ALA A 24 3.29 -6.45 -2.18
N SER A 25 4.03 -5.61 -2.90
CA SER A 25 3.70 -4.19 -3.08
C SER A 25 2.44 -4.01 -3.94
N GLU A 26 2.32 -4.78 -5.03
CA GLU A 26 1.15 -4.77 -5.90
C GLU A 26 -0.10 -5.29 -5.18
N MET A 27 0.02 -6.43 -4.49
CA MET A 27 -1.06 -7.00 -3.69
C MET A 27 -1.57 -6.00 -2.65
N TYR A 28 -0.65 -5.32 -1.95
CA TYR A 28 -1.01 -4.31 -0.97
C TYR A 28 -1.77 -3.14 -1.61
N MET A 29 -1.27 -2.62 -2.74
CA MET A 29 -1.93 -1.51 -3.45
C MET A 29 -3.32 -1.90 -3.91
N ILE A 30 -3.49 -3.09 -4.50
CA ILE A 30 -4.79 -3.61 -4.93
C ILE A 30 -5.75 -3.65 -3.74
N GLN A 31 -5.39 -4.34 -2.67
CA GLN A 31 -6.25 -4.48 -1.49
C GLN A 31 -6.61 -3.13 -0.86
N PHE A 32 -5.64 -2.21 -0.76
CA PHE A 32 -5.87 -0.89 -0.18
C PHE A 32 -6.84 -0.05 -1.03
N PHE A 33 -6.74 -0.12 -2.36
CA PHE A 33 -7.63 0.61 -3.25
C PHE A 33 -9.02 -0.02 -3.36
N GLU A 34 -9.14 -1.35 -3.30
CA GLU A 34 -10.44 -2.03 -3.22
C GLU A 34 -11.22 -1.59 -1.98
N ASP A 35 -10.59 -1.61 -0.80
CA ASP A 35 -11.20 -1.12 0.44
C ASP A 35 -11.60 0.36 0.34
N SER A 36 -10.73 1.18 -0.27
CA SER A 36 -11.01 2.60 -0.45
C SER A 36 -12.18 2.84 -1.43
N LEU A 37 -12.32 2.02 -2.47
CA LEU A 37 -13.45 2.07 -3.40
C LEU A 37 -14.76 1.65 -2.74
N LEU A 38 -14.75 0.68 -1.82
CA LEU A 38 -15.93 0.34 -1.02
C LEU A 38 -16.41 1.56 -0.19
N LEU A 39 -15.49 2.34 0.37
CA LEU A 39 -15.83 3.58 1.08
C LEU A 39 -16.37 4.66 0.13
N THR A 40 -15.78 4.80 -1.07
CA THR A 40 -16.29 5.69 -2.11
C THR A 40 -17.74 5.34 -2.49
N ALA A 41 -18.01 4.04 -2.70
CA ALA A 41 -19.35 3.53 -3.01
C ALA A 41 -20.32 3.72 -1.84
N HIS A 42 -19.87 3.50 -0.61
CA HIS A 42 -20.65 3.76 0.61
C HIS A 42 -21.08 5.24 0.69
N ALA A 43 -20.23 6.16 0.27
CA ALA A 43 -20.52 7.58 0.16
C ALA A 43 -21.32 7.97 -1.11
N LYS A 44 -21.84 6.99 -1.86
CA LYS A 44 -22.61 7.16 -3.12
C LYS A 44 -21.86 7.96 -4.19
N ARG A 45 -20.54 7.79 -4.26
CA ARG A 45 -19.69 8.38 -5.30
C ARG A 45 -19.09 7.29 -6.17
N LEU A 46 -18.64 7.68 -7.37
CA LEU A 46 -17.85 6.81 -8.26
C LEU A 46 -16.38 7.24 -8.33
N THR A 47 -16.10 8.51 -8.04
CA THR A 47 -14.73 9.05 -8.00
C THR A 47 -14.12 8.82 -6.61
N LEU A 48 -13.03 8.05 -6.56
CA LEU A 48 -12.19 7.89 -5.38
C LEU A 48 -11.62 9.25 -4.96
N LYS A 49 -11.76 9.60 -3.68
CA LYS A 49 -11.19 10.83 -3.14
C LYS A 49 -10.19 10.55 -2.02
N ARG A 50 -9.38 11.56 -1.70
CA ARG A 50 -8.37 11.48 -0.65
C ARG A 50 -8.98 11.13 0.72
N GLU A 51 -10.19 11.63 0.99
CA GLU A 51 -10.91 11.37 2.23
C GLU A 51 -11.22 9.88 2.43
N ASP A 52 -11.52 9.15 1.34
CA ASP A 52 -11.80 7.70 1.39
C ASP A 52 -10.54 6.93 1.80
N MET A 53 -9.39 7.29 1.24
CA MET A 53 -8.11 6.69 1.61
C MET A 53 -7.69 7.04 3.04
N ILE A 54 -7.92 8.29 3.48
CA ILE A 54 -7.65 8.69 4.87
C ILE A 54 -8.55 7.90 5.84
N LEU A 55 -9.82 7.71 5.50
CA LEU A 55 -10.73 6.92 6.29
C LEU A 55 -10.31 5.44 6.30
N ASN A 56 -9.96 4.87 5.15
CA ASN A 56 -9.48 3.50 5.05
C ASN A 56 -8.25 3.27 5.95
N ARG A 57 -7.28 4.19 5.91
CA ARG A 57 -6.12 4.16 6.81
C ARG A 57 -6.54 4.16 8.27
N ARG A 58 -7.51 4.99 8.67
CA ARG A 58 -8.00 5.01 10.06
C ARG A 58 -8.66 3.69 10.46
N LEU A 59 -9.43 3.07 9.56
CA LEU A 59 -10.12 1.80 9.81
C LEU A 59 -9.16 0.61 9.93
N ARG A 60 -8.11 0.58 9.09
CA ARG A 60 -7.06 -0.45 9.13
C ARG A 60 -6.20 -0.41 10.40
N GLY A 61 -6.23 0.70 11.13
CA GLY A 61 -5.60 0.84 12.45
C GLY A 61 -4.07 0.98 12.42
N ARG A 62 -3.45 1.14 13.59
CA ARG A 62 -2.00 1.42 13.72
C ARG A 62 -1.09 0.26 13.32
N SER A 63 -1.63 -0.95 13.23
CA SER A 63 -0.89 -2.15 12.82
C SER A 63 -0.66 -2.22 11.32
N ASP A 64 -1.40 -1.45 10.52
CA ASP A 64 -1.25 -1.44 9.08
C ASP A 64 0.09 -0.82 8.66
N ILE A 65 0.66 -1.37 7.58
CA ILE A 65 1.95 -1.03 7.00
C ILE A 65 2.03 0.46 6.65
N ILE A 66 0.94 1.08 6.19
CA ILE A 66 0.90 2.50 5.83
C ILE A 66 0.74 3.45 7.02
N ASN A 67 0.39 2.93 8.20
CA ASN A 67 0.18 3.73 9.41
C ASN A 67 1.35 3.65 10.39
N LYS A 68 2.32 2.78 10.10
CA LYS A 68 3.65 2.79 10.70
C LYS A 68 4.50 3.91 10.12
#